data_AF-A0A3N5U470-F1
#
_entry.id   AF-A0A3N5U470-F1
#
_cell.length_a   1.000
_cell.length_b   1.000
_cell.length_c   1.000
_cell.angle_alpha   90.00
_cell.angle_beta   90.00
_cell.angle_gamma   90.00
#
_symmetry.space_group_name_H-M   'P 1'
#
loop_
_entity.id
_entity.type
_entity.pdbx_description
1 polymer ?
#
loop_
_entity_poly.entity_id
_entity_poly.type
_entity_poly.pdbx_seq_one_letter_code
_entity_poly.pdbx_strand_id
1 'polypeptide(L)' 'MSYSAKHIVAVCLCMALAFVLIACEPPKPQMVKTVNIPDGEIDPAVWGKAFPEQHELWKKTADPVSARRSRYKIG' A
#
# COMPACT_ATOMS: atom_id res chain seq x y z
N MET A 1 -20.14 -3.04 43.15
CA MET A 1 -20.08 -4.07 42.08
C MET A 1 -18.64 -4.52 41.94
N SER A 2 -18.28 -5.67 42.51
CA SER A 2 -16.93 -6.23 42.34
C SER A 2 -16.91 -7.08 41.08
N TYR A 3 -16.34 -6.56 40.00
CA TYR A 3 -16.16 -7.31 38.76
C TYR A 3 -15.10 -8.40 38.96
N SER A 4 -15.45 -9.65 38.67
CA SER A 4 -14.53 -10.78 38.76
C SER A 4 -13.32 -10.57 37.84
N ALA A 5 -12.13 -10.98 38.27
CA ALA A 5 -10.88 -10.82 37.52
C ALA A 5 -10.97 -11.33 36.07
N LYS A 6 -11.82 -12.34 35.82
CA LYS A 6 -12.10 -12.89 34.48
C LYS A 6 -12.73 -11.85 33.54
N HIS A 7 -13.65 -11.02 34.06
CA HIS A 7 -14.28 -9.95 33.29
C HIS A 7 -13.31 -8.79 33.03
N ILE A 8 -12.43 -8.50 33.98
CA ILE A 8 -11.38 -7.48 33.81
C ILE A 8 -10.41 -7.92 32.70
N VAL A 9 -9.93 -9.17 32.74
CA VAL A 9 -9.03 -9.72 31.70
C VAL A 9 -9.70 -9.75 30.32
N ALA A 10 -10.97 -10.16 30.24
CA ALA A 10 -11.71 -10.18 28.98
C ALA A 10 -11.88 -8.79 28.36
N VAL A 11 -12.18 -7.77 29.17
CA VAL A 11 -12.31 -6.38 28.69
C VAL A 11 -10.97 -5.84 28.22
N CYS A 12 -9.88 -6.11 28.93
CA CYS A 12 -8.53 -5.70 28.51
C CYS A 12 -8.13 -6.35 27.17
N LEU A 13 -8.44 -7.64 26.97
CA LEU A 13 -8.13 -8.35 25.73
C LEU A 13 -8.92 -7.80 24.54
N CYS A 14 -10.22 -7.55 24.72
CA CYS A 14 -11.06 -6.94 23.68
C CYS A 14 -10.59 -5.52 23.33
N MET A 15 -10.15 -4.74 24.32
CA MET A 15 -9.64 -3.41 24.09
C MET A 15 -8.31 -3.43 23.32
N ALA A 16 -7.39 -4.33 23.65
CA ALA A 16 -6.15 -4.51 22.92
C ALA A 16 -6.38 -4.89 21.45
N LEU A 17 -7.33 -5.80 21.18
CA LEU A 17 -7.72 -6.18 19.82
C LEU A 17 -8.33 -5.02 19.03
N ALA A 18 -9.16 -4.19 19.68
CA ALA A 18 -9.71 -3.00 19.05
C ALA A 18 -8.60 -2.01 18.64
N PHE A 19 -7.60 -1.79 19.49
CA PHE A 19 -6.46 -0.91 19.16
C PHE A 19 -5.66 -1.38 17.94
N VAL A 20 -5.48 -2.69 17.76
CA VAL A 20 -4.79 -3.23 16.58
C VAL A 20 -5.55 -2.94 15.29
N LEU A 21 -6.89 -2.96 15.32
CA LEU A 21 -7.71 -2.65 14.15
C LEU A 21 -7.69 -1.17 13.78
N ILE A 22 -7.51 -0.28 14.76
CA ILE A 22 -7.48 1.19 14.53
C ILE A 22 -6.07 1.67 14.18
N ALA A 23 -5.02 0.95 14.58
CA ALA A 23 -3.63 1.31 14.33
C ALA A 23 -3.15 1.05 12.88
N CYS A 24 -4.03 0.60 11.98
CA CYS A 24 -3.73 0.45 10.56
C CYS A 24 -3.81 1.82 9.85
N GLU A 25 -2.90 2.73 10.18
CA GLU A 25 -2.80 4.03 9.50
C GLU A 25 -1.96 3.87 8.22
N PRO A 26 -2.44 4.35 7.04
CA PRO A 26 -1.63 4.32 5.83
C PRO A 26 -0.38 5.19 6.00
N PRO A 27 0.77 4.77 5.44
CA PRO A 27 2.00 5.54 5.54
C PRO A 27 1.79 6.94 4.96
N LYS A 28 2.33 7.95 5.65
CA LYS A 28 2.21 9.35 5.22
C LYS A 28 2.74 9.51 3.79
N PRO A 29 2.00 10.20 2.89
CA PRO A 29 2.44 10.41 1.53
C PRO A 29 3.74 11.22 1.53
N GLN A 30 4.77 10.66 0.92
CA GLN A 30 6.07 11.32 0.77
C GLN A 30 6.00 12.24 -0.46
N MET A 31 6.44 13.49 -0.31
CA MET A 31 6.51 14.42 -1.44
C MET A 31 7.51 13.87 -2.46
N VAL A 32 7.04 13.67 -3.69
CA VAL A 32 7.87 13.21 -4.79
C VAL A 32 8.98 14.24 -5.03
N LYS A 33 10.24 13.77 -5.09
CA LYS A 33 11.38 14.64 -5.38
C LYS A 33 11.18 15.23 -6.77
N THR A 34 11.16 16.56 -6.87
CA THR A 34 11.17 17.25 -8.16
C THR A 34 12.54 17.03 -8.78
N VAL A 35 12.66 16.01 -9.63
CA VAL A 35 13.86 15.78 -10.43
C VAL A 35 13.65 16.58 -11.71
N ASN A 36 14.68 17.31 -12.14
CA ASN A 36 14.62 18.11 -13.35
C ASN A 36 14.66 17.19 -14.59
N ILE A 37 13.49 16.91 -15.16
CA ILE A 37 13.35 16.16 -16.42
C ILE A 37 13.36 17.19 -17.55
N PRO A 38 14.25 17.09 -18.54
CA PRO A 38 14.28 18.02 -19.66
C PRO A 38 13.01 17.90 -20.51
N ASP A 39 12.57 19.02 -21.07
CA ASP A 39 11.39 19.08 -21.92
C ASP A 39 11.58 18.19 -23.17
N GLY A 40 10.65 17.27 -23.42
CA GLY A 40 10.69 16.35 -24.56
C GLY A 40 11.36 15.00 -24.30
N GLU A 41 11.83 14.72 -23.09
CA GLU A 41 12.43 13.43 -22.73
C GLU A 41 11.36 12.34 -22.57
N ILE A 42 11.44 11.27 -23.36
CA ILE A 42 10.46 10.15 -23.34
C ILE A 42 11.09 8.87 -22.75
N ASP A 43 12.40 8.84 -22.47
CA ASP A 43 13.08 7.64 -21.97
C ASP A 43 12.50 7.16 -20.62
N PRO A 44 11.85 5.99 -20.56
CA PRO A 44 11.28 5.43 -19.34
C PRO A 44 12.30 5.29 -18.20
N ALA A 45 13.59 5.08 -18.53
CA ALA A 45 14.65 4.98 -17.54
C ALA A 45 14.94 6.32 -16.84
N VAL A 46 14.79 7.45 -17.54
CA VAL A 46 14.92 8.80 -16.97
C VAL A 46 13.73 9.09 -16.06
N TRP A 47 12.52 8.78 -16.53
CA TRP A 47 11.29 8.91 -15.74
C TRP A 47 11.29 8.03 -14.49
N GLY A 48 11.83 6.82 -14.57
CA GLY A 48 11.95 5.90 -13.45
C GLY A 48 12.89 6.34 -12.33
N LYS A 49 13.84 7.23 -12.62
CA LYS A 49 14.70 7.85 -11.59
C LYS A 49 13.95 8.91 -10.79
N ALA A 50 13.01 9.61 -11.42
CA ALA A 50 12.16 10.61 -10.78
C ALA A 50 10.98 9.97 -10.02
N PHE A 51 10.41 8.91 -10.58
CA PHE A 51 9.19 8.24 -10.08
C PHE A 51 9.43 6.74 -9.87
N PRO A 52 10.23 6.34 -8.85
CA PRO A 52 10.61 4.94 -8.67
C PRO A 52 9.41 4.03 -8.41
N GLU A 53 8.47 4.43 -7.54
CA GLU A 53 7.29 3.63 -7.20
C GLU A 53 6.37 3.42 -8.41
N GLN A 54 6.07 4.49 -9.14
CA GLN A 54 5.22 4.45 -10.32
C GLN A 54 5.88 3.66 -11.45
N HIS A 55 7.20 3.77 -11.60
CA HIS A 55 7.95 3.01 -12.59
C HIS A 55 8.00 1.52 -12.24
N GLU A 56 8.11 1.15 -10.97
CA GLU A 56 7.99 -0.25 -10.54
C GLU A 56 6.58 -0.81 -10.81
N LEU A 57 5.53 -0.04 -10.52
CA LEU A 57 4.16 -0.40 -10.85
C LEU A 57 3.97 -0.57 -12.37
N TRP A 58 4.53 0.34 -13.16
CA TRP A 58 4.50 0.26 -14.62
C TRP A 58 5.26 -0.98 -15.13
N LYS A 59 6.44 -1.30 -14.60
CA LYS A 59 7.18 -2.52 -14.98
C LYS A 59 6.36 -3.79 -14.76
N LYS A 60 5.58 -3.86 -13.67
CA LYS A 60 4.67 -4.99 -13.39
C LYS A 60 3.54 -5.14 -14.42
N THR A 61 3.27 -4.12 -15.24
CA THR A 61 2.31 -4.23 -16.34
C THR A 61 2.87 -4.94 -17.57
N ALA A 62 4.21 -5.07 -17.67
CA ALA A 62 4.84 -5.89 -18.70
C ALA A 62 4.64 -7.39 -18.46
N ASP A 63 4.37 -7.78 -17.21
CA ASP A 63 4.09 -9.18 -16.88
C ASP A 63 2.74 -9.61 -17.47
N PRO A 64 2.67 -10.74 -18.19
CA PRO A 64 1.42 -11.24 -18.73
C PRO A 64 0.47 -11.63 -17.60
N VAL A 65 -0.84 -11.50 -17.85
CA VAL A 65 -1.83 -11.83 -16.84
C VAL A 65 -1.92 -13.35 -16.74
N SER A 66 -1.32 -13.94 -15.71
CA SER A 66 -1.18 -15.40 -15.58
C SER A 66 -2.50 -16.16 -15.44
N ALA A 67 -3.58 -15.50 -15.03
CA ALA A 67 -4.88 -16.11 -14.82
C ALA A 67 -6.01 -15.16 -15.18
N ARG A 68 -7.11 -15.72 -15.71
CA ARG A 68 -8.34 -14.97 -15.97
C ARG A 68 -8.85 -14.27 -14.70
N ARG A 69 -8.69 -12.95 -14.64
CA ARG A 69 -9.09 -12.11 -13.50
C ARG A 69 -10.51 -11.58 -13.65
N SER A 70 -11.06 -11.54 -14.86
CA SER A 70 -12.45 -11.10 -15.11
C SER A 70 -13.05 -11.68 -16.40
N ARG A 71 -14.29 -11.31 -16.73
CA ARG A 71 -14.92 -11.66 -18.02
C ARG A 71 -14.05 -11.24 -19.20
N TYR A 72 -13.38 -10.09 -19.10
CA TYR A 72 -12.65 -9.44 -20.20
C TYR A 72 -11.12 -9.51 -20.07
N LYS A 73 -10.58 -9.84 -18.88
CA LYS A 73 -9.13 -9.96 -18.65
C LYS A 73 -8.79 -11.45 -18.48
N ILE A 74 -8.57 -12.12 -19.61
CA ILE A 74 -8.47 -13.59 -19.72
C ILE A 74 -7.03 -14.09 -19.60
N GLY A 75 -6.07 -13.28 -20.03
CA GLY A 75 -4.64 -13.59 -20.03
C GLY A 75 -3.94 -12.70 -21.03
#